data_AF-A0A1I3T4U8-F1
#
_entry.id   AF-A0A1I3T4U8-F1
#
_cell.length_a   1.000
_cell.length_b   1.000
_cell.length_c   1.000
_cell.angle_alpha   90.00
_cell.angle_beta   90.00
_cell.angle_gamma   90.00
#
_symmetry.space_group_name_H-M   'P 1'
#
loop_
_entity.id
_entity.type
_entity.pdbx_description
1 polymer ?
#
loop_
_entity_poly.entity_id
_entity_poly.type
_entity_poly.pdbx_seq_one_letter_code
_entity_poly.pdbx_strand_id
1 'polypeptide(L)'
;MSKKLKSILQYLTVTPGILILVLELVKAFEVDGNGDAKKQAVLDSVAGAYDELAKVMTMEVSKEYVMAIAERCIDIAVKFYNLVGIFKSAEAKA
;
A
#
# COMPACT_ATOMS: atom_id res chain seq x y z
N MET A 1 18.98 18.85 -16.04
CA MET A 1 18.59 18.14 -14.80
C MET A 1 19.45 16.89 -14.67
N SER A 2 20.15 16.68 -13.55
CA SER A 2 21.07 15.53 -13.38
C SER A 2 20.30 14.19 -13.37
N LYS A 3 20.93 13.11 -13.86
CA LYS A 3 20.32 11.76 -13.88
C LYS A 3 19.82 11.33 -12.49
N LYS A 4 20.57 11.65 -11.44
CA LYS A 4 20.21 11.39 -10.05
C LYS A 4 18.94 12.13 -9.60
N LEU A 5 18.80 13.40 -9.99
CA LEU A 5 17.65 14.22 -9.62
C LEU A 5 16.36 13.70 -10.28
N LYS A 6 16.43 13.23 -11.53
CA LYS A 6 15.29 12.61 -12.21
C LYS A 6 14.81 11.35 -11.50
N SER A 7 15.73 10.45 -11.13
CA SER A 7 15.38 9.24 -10.39
C SER A 7 14.74 9.56 -9.04
N ILE A 8 15.30 10.49 -8.27
CA ILE A 8 14.72 10.92 -6.98
C ILE A 8 13.30 11.45 -7.16
N LEU A 9 13.08 12.31 -8.17
CA LEU A 9 11.76 12.83 -8.48
C LEU A 9 10.77 11.72 -8.83
N GLN A 10 11.17 10.73 -9.63
CA GLN A 10 10.34 9.56 -9.95
C GLN A 10 9.90 8.80 -8.69
N TYR A 11 10.85 8.43 -7.82
CA TYR A 11 10.54 7.73 -6.57
C TYR A 11 9.60 8.55 -5.68
N LEU A 12 9.83 9.87 -5.57
CA LEU A 12 8.97 10.78 -4.81
C LEU A 12 7.56 10.91 -5.41
N THR A 13 7.42 10.87 -6.73
CA THR A 13 6.12 10.99 -7.40
C THR A 13 5.28 9.73 -7.32
N VAL A 14 5.90 8.55 -7.33
CA VAL A 14 5.19 7.27 -7.31
C VAL A 14 4.74 6.89 -5.89
N THR A 15 5.53 7.24 -4.86
CA THR A 15 5.22 6.90 -3.47
C THR A 15 3.82 7.35 -3.00
N PRO A 16 3.36 8.59 -3.25
CA PRO A 16 1.99 8.99 -2.91
C PRO A 16 0.91 8.14 -3.58
N GLY A 17 1.13 7.73 -4.83
CA GLY A 17 0.20 6.85 -5.55
C GLY A 17 0.09 5.47 -4.90
N ILE A 18 1.22 4.89 -4.49
CA ILE A 18 1.24 3.62 -3.73
C ILE A 18 0.49 3.77 -2.41
N LEU A 19 0.69 4.89 -1.68
CA LEU A 19 -0.01 5.14 -0.43
C LEU A 19 -1.53 5.17 -0.60
N ILE A 20 -2.04 5.89 -1.61
CA ILE A 20 -3.48 5.97 -1.88
C ILE A 20 -4.05 4.58 -2.21
N LEU A 21 -3.38 3.83 -3.10
CA LEU A 21 -3.79 2.48 -3.46
C LEU A 21 -3.86 1.58 -2.22
N VAL A 22 -2.83 1.60 -1.38
CA VAL A 22 -2.78 0.80 -0.14
C VAL A 22 -3.89 1.21 0.83
N LEU A 23 -4.16 2.50 1.00
CA LEU A 23 -5.25 2.99 1.86
C LEU A 23 -6.61 2.47 1.38
N GLU A 24 -6.85 2.42 0.08
CA GLU A 24 -8.07 1.90 -0.52
C GLU A 24 -8.18 0.38 -0.37
N LEU A 25 -7.10 -0.36 -0.64
CA LEU A 25 -7.07 -1.82 -0.46
C LEU A 25 -7.28 -2.20 1.00
N VAL A 26 -6.63 -1.51 1.94
CA VAL A 26 -6.79 -1.73 3.38
C VAL A 26 -8.24 -1.45 3.82
N LYS A 27 -8.95 -0.49 3.21
CA LYS A 27 -10.40 -0.31 3.43
C LYS A 27 -11.22 -1.43 2.79
N ALA A 28 -10.92 -1.80 1.54
CA ALA A 28 -11.69 -2.78 0.78
C ALA A 28 -11.64 -4.18 1.44
N PHE A 29 -10.52 -4.53 2.05
CA PHE A 29 -10.39 -5.75 2.85
C PHE A 29 -10.88 -5.57 4.30
N GLU A 30 -11.98 -4.84 4.52
CA GLU A 30 -12.70 -4.81 5.81
C GLU A 30 -13.32 -6.19 6.10
N VAL A 31 -12.55 -7.03 6.80
CA VAL A 31 -13.00 -8.32 7.35
C VAL A 31 -12.73 -8.28 8.85
N ASP A 32 -13.73 -8.62 9.65
CA ASP A 32 -13.61 -8.76 11.10
C ASP A 32 -12.63 -9.90 11.44
N GLY A 33 -11.49 -9.55 12.05
CA GLY A 33 -10.49 -10.50 12.56
C GLY A 33 -9.36 -10.84 11.57
N ASN A 34 -8.14 -11.00 12.13
CA ASN A 34 -6.85 -11.33 11.50
C ASN A 34 -6.19 -10.26 10.60
N GLY A 35 -5.50 -9.31 11.25
CA GLY A 35 -4.69 -8.28 10.59
C GLY A 35 -3.55 -8.81 9.69
N ASP A 36 -2.98 -9.99 10.01
CA ASP A 36 -1.89 -10.57 9.21
C ASP A 36 -2.37 -11.10 7.86
N ALA A 37 -3.51 -11.81 7.84
CA ALA A 37 -4.12 -12.27 6.60
C ALA A 37 -4.52 -11.10 5.69
N LYS A 38 -4.99 -10.00 6.29
CA LYS A 38 -5.30 -8.75 5.59
C LYS A 38 -4.07 -8.07 5.00
N LYS A 39 -2.99 -7.96 5.79
CA LYS A 39 -1.72 -7.41 5.30
C LYS A 39 -1.24 -8.19 4.07
N GLN A 40 -1.29 -9.52 4.14
CA GLN A 40 -0.86 -10.36 3.02
C GLN A 40 -1.76 -10.15 1.79
N ALA A 41 -3.08 -10.10 1.94
CA ALA A 41 -4.00 -9.86 0.83
C ALA A 41 -3.77 -8.50 0.13
N VAL A 42 -3.48 -7.44 0.90
CA VAL A 42 -3.12 -6.14 0.34
C VAL A 42 -1.79 -6.22 -0.43
N LEU A 43 -0.77 -6.86 0.15
CA LEU A 43 0.53 -7.02 -0.50
C LEU A 43 0.43 -7.85 -1.78
N ASP A 44 -0.33 -8.94 -1.76
CA ASP A 44 -0.57 -9.79 -2.93
C ASP A 44 -1.29 -9.00 -4.04
N SER A 45 -2.25 -8.15 -3.67
CA SER A 45 -2.95 -7.27 -4.62
C SER A 45 -2.02 -6.23 -5.24
N VAL A 46 -1.14 -5.62 -4.44
CA VAL A 46 -0.12 -4.68 -4.95
C VAL A 46 0.88 -5.38 -5.86
N ALA A 47 1.33 -6.57 -5.49
CA ALA A 47 2.24 -7.37 -6.31
C ALA A 47 1.60 -7.76 -7.65
N GLY A 48 0.33 -8.20 -7.63
CA GLY A 48 -0.42 -8.53 -8.83
C GLY A 48 -0.62 -7.32 -9.73
N ALA A 49 -0.99 -6.17 -9.17
CA ALA A 49 -1.14 -4.92 -9.94
C ALA A 49 0.18 -4.50 -10.61
N TYR A 50 1.31 -4.61 -9.89
CA TYR A 50 2.62 -4.34 -10.46
C TYR A 50 2.93 -5.29 -11.62
N ASP A 51 2.70 -6.59 -11.45
CA ASP A 51 3.01 -7.59 -12.47
C ASP A 51 2.16 -7.40 -13.74
N GLU A 52 0.88 -7.07 -13.59
CA GLU A 52 0.02 -6.76 -14.75
C GLU A 52 0.46 -5.49 -15.48
N LEU A 53 0.84 -4.43 -14.74
CA LEU A 53 1.37 -3.21 -15.34
C LEU A 53 2.71 -3.46 -16.04
N ALA A 54 3.59 -4.25 -15.44
CA ALA A 54 4.89 -4.59 -16.02
C ALA A 54 4.78 -5.38 -17.33
N LYS A 55 3.66 -6.07 -17.59
CA LYS A 55 3.40 -6.74 -18.88
C LYS A 55 3.06 -5.75 -20.00
N VAL A 56 2.48 -4.60 -19.67
CA VAL A 56 1.94 -3.65 -20.66
C VAL A 56 2.77 -2.36 -20.76
N MET A 57 3.62 -2.06 -19.78
CA MET A 57 4.51 -0.91 -19.79
C MET A 57 5.84 -1.19 -19.07
N THR A 58 6.87 -0.43 -19.45
CA THR A 58 8.15 -0.46 -18.72
C THR A 58 8.00 0.27 -17.39
N MET A 59 8.21 -0.46 -16.30
CA MET A 59 8.22 0.10 -14.95
C MET A 59 9.58 0.74 -14.66
N GLU A 60 9.60 2.05 -14.42
CA GLU A 60 10.82 2.78 -14.07
C GLU A 60 11.24 2.59 -12.60
N VAL A 61 10.35 2.00 -11.80
CA VAL A 61 10.52 1.75 -10.37
C VAL A 61 10.50 0.25 -10.16
N SER A 62 11.42 -0.28 -9.36
CA SER A 62 11.50 -1.73 -9.15
C SER A 62 10.35 -2.26 -8.28
N LYS A 63 9.98 -3.53 -8.47
CA LYS A 63 8.94 -4.19 -7.68
C LYS A 63 9.29 -4.17 -6.20
N GLU A 64 10.56 -4.40 -5.86
CA GLU A 64 11.05 -4.40 -4.48
C GLU A 64 10.81 -3.06 -3.79
N TYR A 65 11.03 -1.95 -4.50
CA TYR A 65 10.72 -0.62 -3.98
C TYR A 65 9.21 -0.46 -3.74
N VAL A 66 8.39 -0.83 -4.73
CA VAL A 66 6.93 -0.72 -4.62
C VAL A 66 6.41 -1.51 -3.43
N MET A 67 6.87 -2.76 -3.27
CA MET A 67 6.49 -3.63 -2.16
C MET A 67 6.97 -3.09 -0.80
N ALA A 68 8.21 -2.58 -0.72
CA ALA A 68 8.74 -2.01 0.51
C ALA A 68 7.98 -0.74 0.95
N ILE A 69 7.55 0.09 0.00
CA ILE A 69 6.69 1.24 0.29
C ILE A 69 5.29 0.76 0.69
N ALA A 70 4.72 -0.20 -0.02
CA ALA A 70 3.38 -0.72 0.28
C ALA A 70 3.30 -1.27 1.70
N GLU A 71 4.28 -2.06 2.14
CA GLU A 71 4.35 -2.57 3.51
C GLU A 71 4.32 -1.43 4.55
N ARG A 72 5.14 -0.39 4.37
CA ARG A 72 5.15 0.78 5.27
C ARG A 72 3.84 1.55 5.24
N CYS A 73 3.22 1.66 4.06
CA CYS A 73 1.92 2.30 3.89
C CYS A 73 0.80 1.52 4.60
N ILE A 74 0.86 0.18 4.63
CA ILE A 74 -0.12 -0.64 5.36
C ILE A 74 -0.08 -0.32 6.85
N ASP A 75 1.12 -0.26 7.45
CA ASP A 75 1.26 0.06 8.87
C ASP A 75 0.69 1.45 9.20
N ILE A 76 0.92 2.43 8.32
CA ILE A 76 0.37 3.78 8.43
C ILE A 76 -1.16 3.75 8.29
N ALA A 77 -1.67 3.04 7.29
CA ALA A 77 -3.10 2.91 7.01
C ALA A 77 -3.85 2.28 8.20
N VAL A 78 -3.33 1.19 8.75
CA VAL A 78 -3.92 0.50 9.90
C VAL A 78 -3.95 1.42 11.12
N LYS A 79 -2.82 2.09 11.44
CA LYS A 79 -2.77 3.07 12.54
C LYS A 79 -3.76 4.21 12.35
N PHE A 80 -3.84 4.74 11.12
CA PHE A 80 -4.77 5.82 10.79
C PHE A 80 -6.22 5.37 10.94
N TYR A 81 -6.61 4.21 10.42
CA TYR A 81 -7.99 3.70 10.52
C TYR A 81 -8.41 3.27 11.93
N ASN A 82 -7.47 2.80 12.74
CA ASN A 82 -7.70 2.63 14.18
C ASN A 82 -7.93 3.98 14.86
N LEU A 83 -7.13 5.01 14.53
CA LEU A 83 -7.24 6.33 15.13
C LEU A 83 -8.56 7.03 14.78
N VAL A 84 -9.01 6.95 13.53
CA VAL A 84 -10.28 7.58 13.08
C VAL A 84 -11.51 6.72 13.34
N GLY A 85 -11.37 5.56 13.99
CA GLY A 85 -12.48 4.69 14.37
C GLY A 85 -13.15 3.96 13.20
N ILE A 86 -12.48 3.87 12.04
CA ILE A 86 -12.94 3.07 10.91
C ILE A 86 -12.85 1.59 11.28
N PHE A 87 -11.73 1.17 11.85
CA PHE A 87 -11.63 -0.14 12.49
C PHE A 87 -12.18 -0.03 13.90
N LYS A 88 -13.43 -0.46 14.08
CA LYS A 88 -14.00 -0.62 15.42
C LYS A 88 -13.31 -1.81 16.08
N SER A 89 -12.59 -1.59 17.17
CA SER A 89 -12.17 -2.69 18.03
C SER A 89 -13.42 -3.40 18.55
N ALA A 90 -13.42 -4.73 18.50
CA ALA A 90 -14.55 -5.56 18.91
C ALA A 90 -14.99 -5.34 20.39
N GLU A 91 -14.21 -4.60 21.17
CA GLU A 91 -14.49 -4.24 22.57
C GLU A 91 -15.56 -3.14 22.74
N ALA A 92 -16.03 -2.48 21.68
CA ALA A 92 -17.10 -1.47 21.76
C ALA A 92 -18.53 -2.05 21.83
N LYS A 93 -18.68 -3.33 22.19
CA LYS A 93 -19.96 -3.95 22.56
C LYS A 93 -19.81 -4.62 23.94
N ALA A 94 -19.78 -3.80 24.99
CA ALA A 94 -20.05 -4.21 26.36
C ALA A 94 -21.22 -3.37 26.88
#